data_AF-A0A3C2CVC5-F1
#
_entry.id   AF-A0A3C2CVC5-F1
#
_cell.length_a   1.000
_cell.length_b   1.000
_cell.length_c   1.000
_cell.angle_alpha   90.00
_cell.angle_beta   90.00
_cell.angle_gamma   90.00
#
_symmetry.space_group_name_H-M   'P 1'
#
loop_
_entity.id
_entity.type
_entity.pdbx_description
1 polymer ?
#
loop_
_entity_poly.entity_id
_entity_poly.type
_entity_poly.pdbx_seq_one_letter_code
_entity_poly.pdbx_strand_id
1 'polypeptide(L)' 'MRKKPYLIDGIIGNSKMLASLTKDGQLQRLFWPHIDFSQHMNRFYTGINLHDGNDTQFIHE' A
#
# COMPACT_ATOMS: atom_id res chain seq x y z
N MET A 1 -26.19 -13.14 -7.81
CA MET A 1 -25.43 -11.87 -7.68
C MET A 1 -23.94 -12.19 -7.66
N ARG A 2 -23.14 -11.63 -8.58
CA ARG A 2 -21.68 -11.83 -8.59
C ARG A 2 -21.08 -11.13 -7.36
N LYS A 3 -20.58 -11.89 -6.38
CA LYS A 3 -19.88 -11.34 -5.21
C LYS A 3 -18.73 -10.47 -5.74
N LYS A 4 -18.70 -9.19 -5.39
CA LYS A 4 -17.51 -8.36 -5.61
C LYS A 4 -16.35 -9.05 -4.89
N PRO A 5 -15.20 -9.26 -5.53
CA PRO A 5 -14.06 -9.84 -4.83
C PRO A 5 -13.70 -8.86 -3.71
N TYR A 6 -13.98 -9.26 -2.47
CA TYR A 6 -13.51 -8.55 -1.28
C TYR A 6 -12.01 -8.82 -1.21
N LEU A 7 -11.23 -7.95 -1.85
CA LEU A 7 -9.79 -8.08 -1.93
C LEU A 7 -9.07 -7.48 -0.74
N ILE A 8 -9.76 -6.65 0.07
CA ILE A 8 -9.14 -5.90 1.16
C ILE A 8 -9.40 -6.63 2.47
N ASP A 9 -8.34 -7.10 3.10
CA ASP A 9 -8.33 -7.77 4.40
C ASP A 9 -7.61 -6.95 5.47
N GLY A 10 -6.80 -5.95 5.09
CA GLY A 10 -6.07 -5.09 6.01
C GLY A 10 -6.14 -3.62 5.62
N ILE A 11 -6.27 -2.74 6.61
CA ILE A 11 -6.10 -1.29 6.46
C ILE A 11 -5.02 -0.84 7.45
N ILE A 12 -3.99 -0.17 6.93
CA ILE A 12 -2.88 0.37 7.70
C ILE A 12 -2.67 1.84 7.35
N GLY A 13 -2.06 2.61 8.25
CA GLY A 13 -1.84 4.02 7.97
C GLY A 13 -1.68 4.90 9.21
N ASN A 14 -1.55 6.20 8.95
CA ASN A 14 -1.58 7.29 9.92
C ASN A 14 -2.31 8.50 9.30
N SER A 15 -2.38 9.64 9.98
CA SER A 15 -3.10 10.83 9.47
C SER A 15 -2.57 11.40 8.15
N LYS A 16 -1.41 10.94 7.66
CA LYS A 16 -0.79 11.34 6.39
C LYS A 16 -0.73 10.20 5.37
N MET A 17 -1.10 8.97 5.76
CA MET A 17 -0.94 7.79 4.92
C MET A 17 -2.09 6.81 5.14
N LEU A 18 -2.68 6.29 4.08
CA LEU A 18 -3.66 5.21 4.16
C LEU A 18 -3.35 4.15 3.11
N ALA A 19 -3.20 2.90 3.54
CA ALA A 19 -2.93 1.76 2.68
C ALA A 19 -3.92 0.62 2.94
N SER A 20 -4.28 -0.10 1.88
CA SER A 20 -5.15 -1.29 1.96
C SER A 20 -4.41 -2.51 1.42
N LEU A 21 -4.48 -3.63 2.14
CA LEU A 21 -3.78 -4.88 1.85
C LEU A 21 -4.76 -6.04 1.61
N THR A 22 -4.36 -7.00 0.78
CA THR A 22 -5.01 -8.31 0.72
C THR A 22 -4.61 -9.19 1.91
N LYS A 23 -5.29 -10.32 2.09
CA LYS A 23 -4.92 -11.33 3.10
C LYS A 23 -3.46 -11.78 3.03
N ASP A 24 -2.90 -11.82 1.82
CA ASP A 24 -1.51 -12.24 1.58
C ASP A 24 -0.51 -11.07 1.71
N GLY A 25 -0.98 -9.89 2.16
CA GLY A 25 -0.13 -8.72 2.36
C GLY A 25 0.14 -7.89 1.09
N GLN A 26 -0.55 -8.15 -0.02
CA GLN A 26 -0.36 -7.38 -1.26
C GLN A 26 -1.04 -6.01 -1.18
N LEU A 27 -0.32 -4.94 -1.51
CA LEU A 27 -0.83 -3.58 -1.51
C LEU A 27 -1.83 -3.34 -2.66
N GLN A 28 -3.03 -2.88 -2.32
CA GLN A 28 -4.10 -2.60 -3.29
C GLN A 28 -4.30 -1.10 -3.54
N ARG A 29 -4.11 -0.27 -2.52
CA ARG A 29 -4.25 1.19 -2.59
C ARG A 29 -3.30 1.84 -1.61
N LEU A 30 -2.76 3.01 -1.98
CA LEU A 30 -2.01 3.89 -1.09
C LEU A 30 -2.41 5.35 -1.34
N PHE A 31 -2.67 6.06 -0.25
CA PHE A 31 -2.80 7.52 -0.21
C PHE A 31 -1.69 8.08 0.66
N TRP A 32 -0.88 8.98 0.11
CA TRP A 32 0.19 9.70 0.79
C TRP A 32 0.58 10.91 -0.09
N PRO A 33 0.95 12.08 0.47
CA PRO A 33 1.05 12.43 1.89
C PRO A 33 -0.26 12.88 2.54
N HIS A 34 -1.36 12.87 1.78
CA HIS A 34 -2.69 13.23 2.27
C HIS A 34 -3.69 12.16 1.85
N ILE A 35 -4.59 11.79 2.76
CA ILE A 35 -5.61 10.77 2.52
C ILE A 35 -6.76 11.28 1.65
N ASP A 36 -6.97 12.60 1.61
CA ASP A 36 -8.14 13.23 0.99
C ASP A 36 -7.95 13.51 -0.51
N PHE A 37 -6.74 13.28 -1.05
CA PHE A 37 -6.44 13.59 -2.44
C PHE A 37 -6.31 12.33 -3.29
N SER A 38 -7.05 12.28 -4.41
CA SER A 38 -6.96 11.18 -5.36
C SER A 38 -5.59 11.20 -6.06
N GLN A 39 -4.83 10.13 -5.87
CA GLN A 39 -3.53 9.96 -6.51
C GLN A 39 -3.71 9.28 -7.88
N HIS A 40 -3.38 9.98 -8.97
CA HIS A 40 -3.23 9.39 -10.31
C HIS A 40 -1.79 8.88 -10.48
N MET A 41 -1.38 7.90 -9.67
CA MET A 41 -0.04 7.34 -9.79
C MET A 41 -0.02 6.23 -10.85
N ASN A 42 0.78 6.44 -11.90
CA ASN A 42 0.91 5.47 -13.00
C ASN A 42 1.68 4.22 -12.59
N ARG A 43 2.66 4.37 -11.67
CA ARG A 43 3.41 3.26 -11.05
C ARG A 43 3.75 3.62 -9.61
N PHE A 44 3.66 2.62 -8.74
CA PHE A 44 4.04 2.73 -7.34
C PHE A 44 5.01 1.59 -6.99
N TYR A 45 6.17 1.94 -6.43
CA TYR A 45 7.15 0.97 -5.94
C TYR A 45 7.12 0.98 -4.42
N THR A 46 6.95 -0.19 -3.81
CA THR A 46 7.04 -0.34 -2.36
C THR A 46 8.43 -0.85 -2.00
N GLY A 47 9.06 -0.21 -1.03
CA GLY A 47 10.28 -0.73 -0.42
C GLY A 47 10.12 -0.91 1.08
N ILE A 48 10.79 -1.93 1.63
CA ILE A 48 10.88 -2.16 3.07
C ILE A 48 12.26 -1.66 3.50
N ASN A 49 12.28 -0.71 4.43
CA ASN A 49 13.47 -0.35 5.16
C ASN A 49 13.41 -1.04 6.53
N LEU A 50 14.24 -2.05 6.72
CA LEU A 50 14.44 -2.67 8.02
C LEU A 50 15.44 -1.79 8.77
N HIS A 51 15.06 -1.35 9.97
CA HIS A 51 15.80 -0.38 10.78
C HIS A 51 17.26 -0.81 11.12
N ASP A 52 17.58 -2.09 10.93
CA ASP A 52 18.89 -2.71 11.15
C ASP A 52 19.72 -2.90 9.85
N GLY A 53 19.12 -2.60 8.69
CA GLY A 53 19.76 -2.64 7.38
C GLY A 53 20.01 -1.24 6.84
N ASN A 54 21.20 -1.00 6.28
CA ASN A 54 21.55 0.30 5.69
C ASN A 54 20.80 0.62 4.39
N ASP A 55 20.10 -0.35 3.80
CA ASP A 55 19.49 -0.23 2.47
C ASP A 55 17.98 -0.50 2.50
N THR A 56 17.23 0.38 1.84
CA THR A 56 15.81 0.16 1.52
C THR A 56 15.71 -0.86 0.41
N GLN A 57 15.09 -2.01 0.69
CA GLN A 57 14.85 -3.03 -0.33
C GLN A 57 13.55 -2.74 -1.06
N PHE A 58 13.62 -2.51 -2.36
CA PHE A 58 12.45 -2.33 -3.21
C PHE A 58 11.99 -3.68 -3.75
N ILE A 59 10.69 -3.95 -3.64
CA ILE A 59 10.08 -5.10 -4.29
C ILE A 59 9.56 -4.60 -5.64
N HIS A 60 10.23 -5.01 -6.71
CA HIS A 60 9.78 -4.78 -8.08
C HIS A 60 9.97 -6.06 -8.90
N GLU A 61 9.13 -6.25 -9.92
CA GLU A 61 9.36 -7.24 -10.99
C GLU A 61 10.36 -6.71 -12.03
#